data_AF-A0A4V1ZCH9-F1
#
_entry.id   AF-A0A4V1ZCH9-F1
#
_cell.length_a   1.000
_cell.length_b   1.000
_cell.length_c   1.000
_cell.angle_alpha   90.00
_cell.angle_beta   90.00
_cell.angle_gamma   90.00
#
_symmetry.space_group_name_H-M   'P 1'
#
loop_
_entity.id
_entity.type
_entity.pdbx_description
1 polymer ?
#
loop_
_entity_poly.entity_id
_entity_poly.type
_entity_poly.pdbx_seq_one_letter_code
_entity_poly.pdbx_strand_id
1 'polypeptide(L)'
;MSQPISLFANYSQSENLLTNHCGLIMKMLYEESPRLFQELLANLTDAQTPVIIGPIFTQQARKQQSIPDLLIEQASFAIFFEVKETNWFYDDQLIRHINSFEINTKTKILFMLSDFNEDSPTAEMKESVKKAQESGVILQHLTFERLTDSLTEITRNTRLASVAQEFNDFLSANNYLPKWKYLLDAVNISRTSDEIADNVYMCPDLGGAYKHQKAKYFGVYNNKRVNAIHEIRAVVLVEKDFNQTKISWNISGEPAEQLITEALEHIRKRPGRTAEITQFGLQVFLLGQGHITEFIKDSPGGMYQSKKYFREIAAVLKVDTAKDLARELKGKKWSEFK
;
A
#
# COMPACT_ATOMS: atom_id res chain seq x y z
N MET A 1 -4.93 31.39 4.72
CA MET A 1 -4.04 30.61 5.60
C MET A 1 -2.69 30.52 4.93
N SER A 2 -1.62 31.02 5.54
CA SER A 2 -0.26 30.90 5.02
C SER A 2 0.21 29.45 5.17
N GLN A 3 0.55 28.80 4.06
CA GLN A 3 1.23 27.51 4.08
C GLN A 3 2.70 27.74 4.47
N PRO A 4 3.29 26.91 5.35
CA PRO A 4 4.72 26.95 5.59
C PRO A 4 5.48 26.65 4.30
N ILE A 5 6.66 27.25 4.13
CA ILE A 5 7.53 26.94 2.98
C ILE A 5 7.96 25.47 3.12
N SER A 6 7.70 24.68 2.09
CA SER A 6 8.01 23.26 2.02
C SER A 6 8.93 22.97 0.83
N LEU A 7 9.87 22.05 1.00
CA LEU A 7 10.70 21.49 -0.07
C LEU A 7 9.88 20.63 -1.04
N PHE A 8 8.71 20.13 -0.63
CA PHE A 8 7.83 19.24 -1.39
C PHE A 8 6.48 19.90 -1.69
N ALA A 9 6.49 20.97 -2.51
CA ALA A 9 5.30 21.76 -2.80
C ALA A 9 4.40 21.13 -3.90
N ASN A 10 3.08 21.37 -3.83
CA ASN A 10 2.07 20.73 -4.71
C ASN A 10 1.81 21.46 -6.06
N TYR A 11 2.82 22.08 -6.68
CA TYR A 11 2.62 22.88 -7.89
C TYR A 11 2.99 22.09 -9.17
N SER A 12 1.97 21.60 -9.91
CA SER A 12 2.00 20.95 -11.26
C SER A 12 1.91 19.41 -11.32
N GLN A 13 1.80 18.86 -12.55
CA GLN A 13 1.36 17.49 -12.90
C GLN A 13 1.87 16.40 -11.95
N SER A 14 0.93 15.61 -11.41
CA SER A 14 1.12 14.85 -10.17
C SER A 14 2.19 13.75 -10.24
N GLU A 15 2.26 12.97 -11.32
CA GLU A 15 3.26 11.89 -11.45
C GLU A 15 4.70 12.39 -11.61
N ASN A 16 4.89 13.43 -12.43
CA ASN A 16 6.21 14.06 -12.60
C ASN A 16 6.66 14.71 -11.29
N LEU A 17 5.73 15.31 -10.54
CA LEU A 17 6.01 15.90 -9.24
C LEU A 17 6.44 14.84 -8.22
N LEU A 18 5.69 13.74 -8.12
CA LEU A 18 5.97 12.64 -7.20
C LEU A 18 7.35 12.01 -7.48
N THR A 19 7.63 11.74 -8.76
CA THR A 19 8.94 11.22 -9.21
C THR A 19 10.08 12.18 -8.82
N ASN A 20 9.90 13.48 -9.08
CA ASN A 20 10.90 14.49 -8.75
C ASN A 20 11.13 14.59 -7.24
N HIS A 21 10.08 14.52 -6.42
CA HIS A 21 10.21 14.53 -4.96
C HIS A 21 10.96 13.29 -4.44
N CYS A 22 10.68 12.10 -4.99
CA CYS A 22 11.45 10.89 -4.69
C CYS A 22 12.93 11.06 -5.04
N GLY A 23 13.22 11.62 -6.23
CA GLY A 23 14.59 11.91 -6.66
C GLY A 23 15.29 12.95 -5.79
N LEU A 24 14.57 13.99 -5.34
CA LEU A 24 15.12 15.07 -4.53
C LEU A 24 15.62 14.57 -3.18
N ILE A 25 14.83 13.79 -2.45
CA ILE A 25 15.24 13.26 -1.15
C ILE A 25 16.42 12.29 -1.27
N MET A 26 16.43 11.45 -2.31
CA MET A 26 17.56 10.54 -2.59
C MET A 26 18.83 11.31 -2.95
N LYS A 27 18.72 12.38 -3.73
CA LYS A 27 19.84 13.28 -4.05
C LYS A 27 20.41 13.90 -2.78
N MET A 28 19.55 14.48 -1.93
CA MET A 28 19.97 15.06 -0.65
C MET A 28 20.65 14.02 0.25
N LEU A 29 20.12 12.79 0.30
CA LEU A 29 20.70 11.69 1.06
C LEU A 29 22.12 11.33 0.58
N TYR A 30 22.31 11.24 -0.74
CA TYR A 30 23.64 10.98 -1.32
C TYR A 30 24.62 12.12 -1.04
N GLU A 31 24.17 13.38 -1.15
CA GLU A 31 24.99 14.57 -0.87
C GLU A 31 25.39 14.66 0.62
N GLU A 32 24.52 14.25 1.53
CA GLU A 32 24.84 14.16 2.97
C GLU A 32 25.84 13.03 3.24
N SER A 33 25.60 11.84 2.67
CA SER A 33 26.50 10.69 2.81
C SER A 33 26.23 9.62 1.75
N PRO A 34 27.21 9.32 0.89
CA PRO A 34 27.14 8.17 -0.02
C PRO A 34 26.91 6.84 0.69
N ARG A 35 27.34 6.71 1.96
CA ARG A 35 27.11 5.51 2.78
C ARG A 35 25.64 5.36 3.17
N LEU A 36 24.96 6.46 3.53
CA LEU A 36 23.53 6.40 3.85
C LEU A 36 22.71 6.05 2.61
N PHE A 37 23.09 6.59 1.44
CA PHE A 37 22.46 6.20 0.19
C PHE A 37 22.69 4.71 -0.14
N GLN A 38 23.89 4.18 0.14
CA GLN A 38 24.17 2.76 0.04
C GLN A 38 23.28 1.91 0.97
N GLU A 39 23.15 2.32 2.23
CA GLU A 39 22.29 1.67 3.23
C GLU A 39 20.83 1.69 2.82
N LEU A 40 20.34 2.81 2.27
CA LEU A 40 19.01 2.89 1.68
C LEU A 40 18.83 1.82 0.60
N LEU A 41 19.71 1.77 -0.40
CA LEU A 41 19.59 0.82 -1.51
C LEU A 41 19.65 -0.64 -1.03
N ALA A 42 20.48 -0.92 -0.02
CA ALA A 42 20.52 -2.24 0.61
C ALA A 42 19.18 -2.59 1.27
N ASN A 43 18.59 -1.67 2.03
CA ASN A 43 17.28 -1.85 2.67
C ASN A 43 16.15 -2.03 1.64
N LEU A 44 16.27 -1.40 0.47
CA LEU A 44 15.23 -1.43 -0.56
C LEU A 44 15.30 -2.65 -1.49
N THR A 45 16.46 -3.29 -1.68
CA THR A 45 16.65 -4.29 -2.75
C THR A 45 16.48 -5.76 -2.34
N ASP A 46 16.24 -6.08 -1.06
CA ASP A 46 16.19 -7.46 -0.50
C ASP A 46 17.37 -8.36 -0.93
N ALA A 47 18.39 -7.77 -1.54
CA ALA A 47 19.37 -8.48 -2.34
C ALA A 47 20.54 -8.86 -1.46
N GLN A 48 20.97 -10.12 -1.57
CA GLN A 48 22.20 -10.58 -0.91
C GLN A 48 23.47 -9.91 -1.47
N THR A 49 23.37 -9.27 -2.63
CA THR A 49 24.50 -8.60 -3.28
C THR A 49 24.59 -7.15 -2.80
N PRO A 50 25.65 -6.75 -2.09
CA PRO A 50 25.79 -5.38 -1.63
C PRO A 50 25.94 -4.43 -2.83
N VAL A 51 25.05 -3.45 -2.93
CA VAL A 51 25.29 -2.29 -3.78
C VAL A 51 26.40 -1.49 -3.13
N ILE A 52 27.48 -1.21 -3.86
CA ILE A 52 28.60 -0.41 -3.35
C ILE A 52 28.55 0.96 -4.00
N ILE A 53 28.46 2.00 -3.18
CA ILE A 53 28.40 3.39 -3.63
C ILE A 53 29.71 4.09 -3.29
N GLY A 54 30.33 4.67 -4.32
CA GLY A 54 31.55 5.45 -4.22
C GLY A 54 32.83 4.66 -4.53
N PRO A 55 33.99 5.36 -4.51
CA PRO A 55 35.27 4.78 -4.85
C PRO A 55 35.82 3.85 -3.76
N ILE A 56 36.41 2.74 -4.18
CA ILE A 56 37.18 1.80 -3.37
C ILE A 56 38.66 2.03 -3.61
N PHE A 57 39.43 2.10 -2.52
CA PHE A 57 40.88 2.31 -2.53
C PHE A 57 41.57 1.02 -2.14
N THR A 58 42.49 0.54 -2.98
CA THR A 58 43.29 -0.66 -2.72
C THR A 58 44.76 -0.39 -3.00
N GLN A 59 45.64 -0.89 -2.14
CA GLN A 59 47.08 -0.76 -2.31
C GLN A 59 47.66 -2.04 -2.91
N GLN A 60 48.68 -1.87 -3.77
CA GLN A 60 49.43 -2.98 -4.39
C GLN A 60 48.53 -4.03 -5.07
N ALA A 61 47.45 -3.56 -5.71
CA ALA A 61 46.48 -4.44 -6.36
C ALA A 61 47.07 -5.04 -7.64
N ARG A 62 47.43 -6.31 -7.62
CA ARG A 62 47.99 -7.01 -8.78
C ARG A 62 46.97 -7.03 -9.94
N LYS A 63 47.24 -6.32 -11.02
CA LYS A 63 46.50 -6.40 -12.29
C LYS A 63 47.26 -7.32 -13.26
N GLN A 64 46.63 -7.70 -14.37
CA GLN A 64 47.16 -8.71 -15.30
C GLN A 64 48.57 -8.38 -15.85
N GLN A 65 48.91 -7.10 -15.97
CA GLN A 65 50.15 -6.64 -16.60
C GLN A 65 51.02 -5.73 -15.73
N SER A 66 50.54 -5.32 -14.55
CA SER A 66 51.28 -4.43 -13.64
C SER A 66 50.72 -4.50 -12.22
N ILE A 67 51.49 -3.98 -11.25
CA ILE A 67 51.05 -3.81 -9.87
C ILE A 67 51.07 -2.31 -9.57
N PRO A 68 49.96 -1.59 -9.78
CA PRO A 68 49.86 -0.20 -9.35
C PRO A 68 50.02 -0.09 -7.83
N ASP A 69 50.74 0.94 -7.37
CA ASP A 69 50.93 1.22 -5.95
C ASP A 69 49.61 1.57 -5.25
N LEU A 70 48.73 2.31 -5.94
CA LEU A 70 47.38 2.65 -5.50
C LEU A 70 46.40 2.48 -6.66
N LEU A 71 45.29 1.81 -6.38
CA LEU A 71 44.14 1.66 -7.26
C LEU A 71 42.91 2.27 -6.60
N ILE A 72 42.30 3.22 -7.29
CA ILE A 72 41.03 3.84 -6.92
C ILE A 72 40.04 3.47 -8.02
N GLU A 73 39.03 2.66 -7.70
CA GLU A 73 38.03 2.22 -8.67
C GLU A 73 36.62 2.31 -8.09
N GLN A 74 35.64 2.62 -8.93
CA GLN A 74 34.23 2.62 -8.56
C GLN A 74 33.48 1.66 -9.48
N ALA A 75 32.69 0.77 -8.90
CA ALA A 75 31.80 -0.10 -9.65
C ALA A 75 30.70 0.72 -10.33
N SER A 76 30.44 0.45 -11.61
CA SER A 76 29.32 1.07 -12.34
C SER A 76 28.00 0.52 -11.84
N PHE A 77 27.05 1.42 -11.58
CA PHE A 77 25.68 1.05 -11.26
C PHE A 77 24.71 1.94 -12.03
N ALA A 78 23.53 1.41 -12.32
CA ALA A 78 22.41 2.16 -12.87
C ALA A 78 21.14 1.73 -12.14
N ILE A 79 20.37 2.73 -11.72
CA ILE A 79 19.13 2.53 -10.97
C ILE A 79 18.04 3.29 -11.71
N PHE A 80 17.04 2.56 -12.17
CA PHE A 80 15.85 3.11 -12.79
C PHE A 80 14.70 3.06 -11.78
N PHE A 81 13.91 4.13 -11.75
CA PHE A 81 12.67 4.20 -10.98
C PHE A 81 11.52 4.39 -11.96
N GLU A 82 10.55 3.49 -11.91
CA GLU A 82 9.23 3.70 -12.50
C GLU A 82 8.28 4.00 -11.34
N VAL A 83 7.82 5.25 -11.26
CA VAL A 83 6.94 5.73 -10.17
C VAL A 83 5.52 5.85 -10.71
N LYS A 84 4.55 5.25 -10.03
CA LYS A 84 3.13 5.33 -10.40
C LYS A 84 2.26 5.59 -9.18
N GLU A 85 1.18 6.34 -9.39
CA GLU A 85 0.14 6.51 -8.36
C GLU A 85 -0.69 5.24 -8.17
N THR A 86 -0.70 4.36 -9.17
CA THR A 86 -1.40 3.07 -9.16
C THR A 86 -0.41 1.92 -9.29
N ASN A 87 -0.82 0.73 -8.90
CA ASN A 87 0.00 -0.48 -8.99
C ASN A 87 0.02 -1.13 -10.38
N TRP A 88 -0.40 -0.42 -11.44
CA TRP A 88 -0.51 -0.98 -12.77
C TRP A 88 0.79 -0.82 -13.57
N PHE A 89 1.56 -1.91 -13.69
CA PHE A 89 2.76 -1.98 -14.50
C PHE A 89 2.56 -2.96 -15.67
N TYR A 90 2.83 -2.50 -16.90
CA TYR A 90 2.70 -3.35 -18.08
C TYR A 90 4.04 -4.03 -18.39
N ASP A 91 4.01 -5.35 -18.66
CA ASP A 91 5.23 -6.14 -18.92
C ASP A 91 6.04 -5.60 -20.11
N ASP A 92 5.38 -5.13 -21.17
CA ASP A 92 6.04 -4.55 -22.34
C ASP A 92 6.87 -3.29 -21.98
N GLN A 93 6.33 -2.44 -21.11
CA GLN A 93 7.00 -1.26 -20.60
C GLN A 93 8.22 -1.65 -19.77
N LEU A 94 8.06 -2.58 -18.84
CA LEU A 94 9.15 -3.06 -17.98
C LEU A 94 10.26 -3.73 -18.78
N ILE A 95 9.92 -4.54 -19.77
CA ILE A 95 10.89 -5.17 -20.67
C ILE A 95 11.68 -4.11 -21.45
N ARG A 96 11.04 -3.03 -21.93
CA ARG A 96 11.74 -1.90 -22.55
C ARG A 96 12.74 -1.24 -21.59
N HIS A 97 12.36 -1.00 -20.34
CA HIS A 97 13.27 -0.45 -19.33
C HIS A 97 14.45 -1.40 -19.04
N ILE A 98 14.19 -2.70 -18.89
CA ILE A 98 15.23 -3.73 -18.68
C ILE A 98 16.23 -3.75 -19.84
N ASN A 99 15.74 -3.67 -21.09
CA ASN A 99 16.60 -3.65 -22.28
C ASN A 99 17.39 -2.33 -22.44
N SER A 100 17.00 -1.26 -21.73
CA SER A 100 17.65 0.05 -21.82
C SER A 100 18.89 0.17 -20.92
N PHE A 101 19.16 -0.81 -20.06
CA PHE A 101 20.40 -0.83 -19.29
C PHE A 101 21.62 -1.05 -20.18
N GLU A 102 22.68 -0.28 -19.96
CA GLU A 102 23.95 -0.51 -20.63
C GLU A 102 24.52 -1.89 -20.30
N ILE A 103 25.09 -2.56 -21.31
CA ILE A 103 25.60 -3.93 -21.18
C ILE A 103 26.69 -4.01 -20.11
N ASN A 104 27.57 -3.00 -20.03
CA ASN A 104 28.75 -2.98 -19.17
C ASN A 104 28.49 -2.49 -17.74
N THR A 105 27.26 -2.14 -17.40
CA THR A 105 26.92 -1.73 -16.03
C THR A 105 26.95 -2.94 -15.10
N LYS A 106 27.74 -2.85 -14.02
CA LYS A 106 27.94 -3.97 -13.09
C LYS A 106 26.71 -4.26 -12.24
N THR A 107 26.04 -3.21 -11.74
CA THR A 107 24.81 -3.34 -10.93
C THR A 107 23.66 -2.62 -11.60
N LYS A 108 22.60 -3.36 -11.94
CA LYS A 108 21.40 -2.83 -12.61
C LYS A 108 20.20 -3.05 -11.70
N ILE A 109 19.49 -1.99 -11.34
CA ILE A 109 18.32 -2.06 -10.46
C ILE A 109 17.17 -1.33 -11.12
N LEU A 110 16.01 -1.97 -11.21
CA LEU A 110 14.76 -1.34 -11.62
C LEU A 110 13.77 -1.43 -10.45
N PHE A 111 13.52 -0.27 -9.82
CA PHE A 111 12.49 -0.13 -8.81
C PHE A 111 11.15 0.24 -9.46
N MET A 112 10.11 -0.47 -9.07
CA MET A 112 8.72 -0.12 -9.36
C MET A 112 8.11 0.42 -8.08
N LEU A 113 8.01 1.74 -7.99
CA LEU A 113 7.54 2.45 -6.82
C LEU A 113 6.08 2.84 -7.01
N SER A 114 5.17 2.27 -6.22
CA SER A 114 3.75 2.65 -6.25
C SER A 114 3.03 2.35 -4.94
N ASP A 115 1.73 2.65 -4.89
CA ASP A 115 0.82 2.21 -3.83
C ASP A 115 0.50 0.70 -3.96
N PHE A 116 1.52 -0.16 -3.96
CA PHE A 116 1.35 -1.60 -3.95
C PHE A 116 0.70 -2.06 -2.62
N ASN A 117 -0.13 -3.11 -2.69
CA ASN A 117 -0.64 -3.80 -1.49
C ASN A 117 0.45 -4.69 -0.84
N GLU A 118 1.44 -5.15 -1.62
CA GLU A 118 2.51 -6.07 -1.23
C GLU A 118 3.82 -5.75 -1.97
N ASP A 119 4.97 -6.02 -1.36
CA ASP A 119 6.30 -5.79 -1.95
C ASP A 119 6.74 -6.93 -2.90
N SER A 120 5.80 -7.67 -3.51
CA SER A 120 6.10 -8.79 -4.42
C SER A 120 5.49 -8.65 -5.83
N PRO A 121 6.18 -9.12 -6.88
CA PRO A 121 5.65 -9.23 -8.24
C PRO A 121 4.28 -9.88 -8.31
N THR A 122 3.33 -9.21 -8.96
CA THR A 122 2.00 -9.79 -9.21
C THR A 122 2.12 -10.91 -10.25
N ALA A 123 1.13 -11.82 -10.27
CA ALA A 123 1.10 -12.94 -11.23
C ALA A 123 1.10 -12.49 -12.71
N GLU A 124 0.81 -11.21 -12.96
CA GLU A 124 0.75 -10.56 -14.27
C GLU A 124 2.14 -10.15 -14.80
N MET A 125 3.19 -10.21 -13.97
CA MET A 125 4.53 -9.69 -14.30
C MET A 125 5.56 -10.80 -14.61
N LYS A 126 5.08 -11.99 -14.99
CA LYS A 126 5.96 -13.16 -15.16
C LYS A 126 7.01 -12.98 -16.24
N GLU A 127 6.70 -12.24 -17.31
CA GLU A 127 7.63 -12.07 -18.43
C GLU A 127 8.73 -11.07 -18.07
N SER A 128 8.39 -9.94 -17.45
CA SER A 128 9.38 -8.95 -17.00
C SER A 128 10.30 -9.51 -15.92
N VAL A 129 9.78 -10.30 -14.97
CA VAL A 129 10.59 -10.98 -13.95
C VAL A 129 11.60 -11.93 -14.59
N LYS A 130 11.16 -12.77 -15.54
CA LYS A 130 12.06 -13.68 -16.26
C LYS A 130 13.12 -12.90 -17.03
N LYS A 131 12.72 -11.84 -17.74
CA LYS A 131 13.62 -11.01 -18.53
C LYS A 131 14.66 -10.30 -17.66
N ALA A 132 14.26 -9.82 -16.49
CA ALA A 132 15.17 -9.20 -15.52
C ALA A 132 16.24 -10.18 -15.04
N GLN A 133 15.84 -11.41 -14.70
CA GLN A 133 16.77 -12.48 -14.31
C GLN A 133 17.78 -12.79 -15.42
N GLU A 134 17.31 -12.97 -16.66
CA GLU A 134 18.18 -13.22 -17.83
C GLU A 134 19.17 -12.06 -18.09
N SER A 135 18.75 -10.83 -17.79
CA SER A 135 19.54 -9.61 -18.06
C SER A 135 20.40 -9.18 -16.86
N GLY A 136 20.37 -9.93 -15.75
CA GLY A 136 21.07 -9.60 -14.51
C GLY A 136 20.58 -8.30 -13.86
N VAL A 137 19.30 -7.96 -14.03
CA VAL A 137 18.66 -6.78 -13.45
C VAL A 137 17.93 -7.18 -12.18
N ILE A 138 18.18 -6.45 -11.09
CA ILE A 138 17.41 -6.55 -9.85
C ILE A 138 16.09 -5.81 -10.09
N LEU A 139 15.01 -6.57 -10.28
CA LEU A 139 13.66 -6.04 -10.45
C LEU A 139 12.96 -6.06 -9.09
N GLN A 140 12.66 -4.88 -8.53
CA GLN A 140 12.17 -4.77 -7.16
C GLN A 140 10.86 -3.99 -7.08
N HIS A 141 9.89 -4.58 -6.39
CA HIS A 141 8.65 -3.91 -5.99
C HIS A 141 8.93 -3.07 -4.75
N LEU A 142 8.46 -1.83 -4.77
CA LEU A 142 8.66 -0.92 -3.65
C LEU A 142 7.37 -0.16 -3.34
N THR A 143 6.93 -0.22 -2.10
CA THR A 143 5.87 0.66 -1.59
C THR A 143 6.43 2.01 -1.13
N PHE A 144 5.61 3.05 -1.20
CA PHE A 144 5.96 4.35 -0.60
C PHE A 144 6.23 4.24 0.91
N GLU A 145 5.52 3.37 1.62
CA GLU A 145 5.77 3.12 3.05
C GLU A 145 7.14 2.52 3.30
N ARG A 146 7.53 1.47 2.56
CA ARG A 146 8.86 0.89 2.72
C ARG A 146 9.97 1.90 2.44
N LEU A 147 9.76 2.78 1.44
CA LEU A 147 10.69 3.88 1.15
C LEU A 147 10.77 4.86 2.33
N THR A 148 9.64 5.34 2.87
CA THR A 148 9.63 6.31 3.97
C THR A 148 10.15 5.74 5.27
N ASP A 149 9.83 4.48 5.57
CA ASP A 149 10.32 3.79 6.77
C ASP A 149 11.84 3.64 6.72
N SER A 150 12.36 3.19 5.57
CA SER A 150 13.81 3.07 5.35
C SER A 150 14.50 4.42 5.46
N LEU A 151 13.94 5.48 4.84
CA LEU A 151 14.47 6.84 4.93
C LEU A 151 14.46 7.35 6.37
N THR A 152 13.37 7.15 7.11
CA THR A 152 13.23 7.61 8.49
C THR A 152 14.22 6.90 9.41
N GLU A 153 14.45 5.60 9.20
CA GLU A 153 15.43 4.84 9.96
C GLU A 153 16.85 5.35 9.75
N ILE A 154 17.32 5.44 8.50
CA ILE A 154 18.70 5.82 8.19
C ILE A 154 18.99 7.31 8.47
N THR A 155 17.97 8.17 8.36
CA THR A 155 18.13 9.62 8.59
C THR A 155 17.88 10.04 10.04
N ARG A 156 17.47 9.12 10.93
CA ARG A 156 17.06 9.44 12.31
C ARG A 156 18.04 10.33 13.08
N ASN A 157 19.34 10.15 12.87
CA ASN A 157 20.41 10.89 13.55
C ASN A 157 21.14 11.89 12.62
N THR A 158 20.55 12.25 11.49
CA THR A 158 21.16 13.14 10.49
C THR A 158 20.36 14.44 10.38
N ARG A 159 20.92 15.42 9.65
CA ARG A 159 20.23 16.69 9.38
C ARG A 159 19.02 16.51 8.46
N LEU A 160 18.91 15.35 7.81
CA LEU A 160 17.82 15.02 6.89
C LEU A 160 16.60 14.44 7.59
N ALA A 161 16.64 14.17 8.91
CA ALA A 161 15.49 13.62 9.64
C ALA A 161 14.20 14.46 9.43
N SER A 162 14.31 15.79 9.51
CA SER A 162 13.16 16.68 9.30
C SER A 162 12.68 16.69 7.85
N VAL A 163 13.59 16.53 6.88
CA VAL A 163 13.26 16.47 5.45
C VAL A 163 12.58 15.16 5.11
N ALA A 164 13.04 14.04 5.69
CA ALA A 164 12.39 12.74 5.55
C ALA A 164 10.98 12.76 6.13
N GLN A 165 10.79 13.41 7.29
CA GLN A 165 9.46 13.61 7.86
C GLN A 165 8.57 14.46 6.95
N GLU A 166 9.09 15.57 6.40
CA GLU A 166 8.34 16.44 5.49
C GLU A 166 7.93 15.72 4.20
N PHE A 167 8.81 14.84 3.67
CA PHE A 167 8.49 13.98 2.54
C PHE A 167 7.36 12.99 2.88
N ASN A 168 7.43 12.34 4.04
CA ASN A 168 6.38 11.45 4.52
C ASN A 168 5.04 12.19 4.69
N ASP A 169 5.07 13.42 5.21
CA ASP A 169 3.88 14.26 5.38
C ASP A 169 3.28 14.65 4.01
N PHE A 170 4.12 14.96 3.01
CA PHE A 170 3.70 15.19 1.63
C PHE A 170 3.00 13.96 1.03
N LEU A 171 3.59 12.77 1.17
CA LEU A 171 2.98 11.52 0.67
C LEU A 171 1.66 11.23 1.37
N SER A 172 1.63 11.44 2.68
CA SER A 172 0.45 11.33 3.53
C SER A 172 -0.69 12.27 3.14
N ALA A 173 -0.37 13.51 2.80
CA ALA A 173 -1.35 14.55 2.45
C ALA A 173 -1.96 14.31 1.05
N ASN A 174 -1.19 13.73 0.14
CA ASN A 174 -1.62 13.41 -1.22
C ASN A 174 -2.20 11.99 -1.38
N ASN A 175 -2.37 11.24 -0.28
CA ASN A 175 -2.88 9.86 -0.25
C ASN A 175 -2.04 8.83 -1.04
N TYR A 176 -0.72 9.02 -1.09
CA TYR A 176 0.21 8.05 -1.71
C TYR A 176 0.59 6.89 -0.78
N LEU A 177 0.30 6.99 0.52
CA LEU A 177 0.50 5.89 1.48
C LEU A 177 -0.80 5.07 1.60
N PRO A 178 -0.74 3.72 1.66
CA PRO A 178 -1.89 2.82 1.78
C PRO A 178 -2.58 2.88 3.16
N LYS A 179 -2.95 4.07 3.65
CA LYS A 179 -3.63 4.30 4.93
C LYS A 179 -4.89 3.46 5.14
N TRP A 180 -5.52 3.03 4.04
CA TRP A 180 -6.65 2.12 4.03
C TRP A 180 -6.35 0.78 4.73
N LYS A 181 -5.09 0.31 4.72
CA LYS A 181 -4.72 -0.98 5.34
C LYS A 181 -4.75 -0.94 6.87
N TYR A 182 -4.70 0.25 7.44
CA TYR A 182 -4.82 0.46 8.88
C TYR A 182 -6.20 0.96 9.32
N LEU A 183 -7.13 1.09 8.38
CA LEU A 183 -8.46 1.66 8.61
C LEU A 183 -9.46 0.59 9.05
N LEU A 184 -10.18 0.87 10.14
CA LEU A 184 -11.38 0.15 10.53
C LEU A 184 -12.62 0.97 10.14
N ASP A 185 -13.45 0.41 9.26
CA ASP A 185 -14.79 0.93 8.94
C ASP A 185 -15.82 0.25 9.83
N ALA A 186 -16.22 0.92 10.92
CA ALA A 186 -17.23 0.42 11.85
C ALA A 186 -18.63 0.82 11.35
N VAL A 187 -19.41 -0.15 10.87
CA VAL A 187 -20.70 0.05 10.20
C VAL A 187 -21.85 -0.34 11.12
N ASN A 188 -22.93 0.45 11.13
CA ASN A 188 -24.13 0.17 11.90
C ASN A 188 -24.95 -0.95 11.25
N ILE A 189 -25.02 -2.11 11.90
CA ILE A 189 -25.68 -3.31 11.38
C ILE A 189 -26.88 -3.59 12.28
N SER A 190 -27.94 -2.81 12.06
CA SER A 190 -29.20 -2.97 12.79
C SER A 190 -30.21 -3.86 12.07
N ARG A 191 -30.06 -4.08 10.75
CA ARG A 191 -31.02 -4.83 9.91
C ARG A 191 -30.41 -5.99 9.09
N THR A 192 -29.09 -6.18 9.15
CA THR A 192 -28.34 -7.07 8.26
C THR A 192 -27.52 -8.13 9.02
N SER A 193 -28.00 -8.55 10.21
CA SER A 193 -27.33 -9.56 11.04
C SER A 193 -27.09 -10.88 10.32
N ASP A 194 -28.05 -11.31 9.51
CA ASP A 194 -28.01 -12.60 8.82
C ASP A 194 -26.99 -12.59 7.67
N GLU A 195 -26.69 -11.42 7.10
CA GLU A 195 -25.65 -11.27 6.09
C GLU A 195 -24.27 -11.50 6.70
N ILE A 196 -24.05 -10.95 7.90
CA ILE A 196 -22.78 -11.05 8.61
C ILE A 196 -22.47 -12.50 9.04
N ALA A 197 -23.49 -13.31 9.32
CA ALA A 197 -23.30 -14.73 9.60
C ALA A 197 -22.65 -15.49 8.43
N ASP A 198 -22.93 -15.06 7.21
CA ASP A 198 -22.34 -15.60 5.97
C ASP A 198 -21.08 -14.82 5.54
N ASN A 199 -20.51 -13.98 6.41
CA ASN A 199 -19.38 -13.09 6.14
C ASN A 199 -19.61 -12.18 4.91
N VAL A 200 -20.81 -11.64 4.76
CA VAL A 200 -21.11 -10.65 3.72
C VAL A 200 -21.83 -9.45 4.31
N TYR A 201 -21.59 -8.27 3.76
CA TYR A 201 -22.37 -7.08 4.06
C TYR A 201 -22.80 -6.40 2.77
N MET A 202 -24.08 -6.07 2.65
CA MET A 202 -24.62 -5.42 1.46
C MET A 202 -25.22 -4.06 1.78
N CYS A 203 -25.00 -3.08 0.92
CA CYS A 203 -25.66 -1.78 1.01
C CYS A 203 -25.95 -1.17 -0.36
N PRO A 204 -26.92 -0.24 -0.46
CA PRO A 204 -27.17 0.52 -1.68
C PRO A 204 -25.92 1.20 -2.26
N ASP A 205 -25.81 1.28 -3.59
CA ASP A 205 -24.81 2.10 -4.30
C ASP A 205 -25.43 3.44 -4.72
N LEU A 206 -25.85 4.24 -3.72
CA LEU A 206 -26.53 5.52 -3.92
C LEU A 206 -25.64 6.73 -3.54
N GLY A 207 -24.36 6.50 -3.24
CA GLY A 207 -23.45 7.52 -2.73
C GLY A 207 -23.82 8.04 -1.33
N GLY A 208 -23.31 9.22 -0.97
CA GLY A 208 -23.57 9.85 0.32
C GLY A 208 -23.22 8.95 1.51
N ALA A 209 -24.21 8.67 2.37
CA ALA A 209 -24.06 7.81 3.56
C ALA A 209 -23.71 6.34 3.22
N TYR A 210 -23.83 5.93 1.95
CA TYR A 210 -23.45 4.61 1.45
C TYR A 210 -22.07 4.58 0.79
N LYS A 211 -21.40 5.71 0.59
CA LYS A 211 -20.03 5.72 0.05
C LYS A 211 -19.06 5.22 1.12
N HIS A 212 -18.28 4.18 0.83
CA HIS A 212 -17.26 3.65 1.74
C HIS A 212 -15.86 4.08 1.30
N GLN A 213 -14.97 4.33 2.26
CA GLN A 213 -13.53 4.45 2.00
C GLN A 213 -12.94 3.03 1.89
N LYS A 214 -11.88 2.87 1.08
CA LYS A 214 -11.11 1.62 1.07
C LYS A 214 -10.62 1.38 2.49
N ALA A 215 -10.85 0.18 3.02
CA ALA A 215 -10.47 -0.22 4.35
C ALA A 215 -10.07 -1.69 4.33
N LYS A 216 -9.09 -2.09 5.14
CA LYS A 216 -8.76 -3.51 5.33
C LYS A 216 -9.69 -4.17 6.35
N TYR A 217 -10.14 -3.43 7.36
CA TYR A 217 -10.96 -3.97 8.43
C TYR A 217 -12.40 -3.45 8.41
N PHE A 218 -13.34 -4.37 8.60
CA PHE A 218 -14.76 -4.09 8.70
C PHE A 218 -15.25 -4.41 10.13
N GLY A 219 -15.86 -3.43 10.78
CA GLY A 219 -16.38 -3.56 12.14
C GLY A 219 -17.90 -3.64 12.18
N VAL A 220 -18.43 -4.70 12.78
CA VAL A 220 -19.88 -4.91 12.98
C VAL A 220 -20.33 -4.14 14.22
N TYR A 221 -20.84 -2.91 14.04
CA TYR A 221 -21.40 -2.13 15.14
C TYR A 221 -22.87 -2.47 15.39
N ASN A 222 -23.17 -2.93 16.60
CA ASN A 222 -24.52 -3.10 17.12
C ASN A 222 -24.51 -2.96 18.65
N ASN A 223 -25.59 -2.46 19.27
CA ASN A 223 -25.72 -2.35 20.72
C ASN A 223 -24.54 -1.62 21.41
N LYS A 224 -24.18 -0.44 20.87
CA LYS A 224 -23.11 0.44 21.39
C LYS A 224 -21.71 -0.17 21.40
N ARG A 225 -21.44 -1.17 20.60
CA ARG A 225 -20.10 -1.75 20.47
C ARG A 225 -19.88 -2.31 19.08
N VAL A 226 -18.62 -2.38 18.67
CA VAL A 226 -18.22 -3.26 17.58
C VAL A 226 -18.11 -4.66 18.17
N ASN A 227 -18.96 -5.59 17.72
CA ASN A 227 -19.05 -6.96 18.25
C ASN A 227 -18.10 -7.92 17.54
N ALA A 228 -17.79 -7.63 16.28
CA ALA A 228 -16.90 -8.45 15.47
C ALA A 228 -16.11 -7.58 14.51
N ILE A 229 -14.90 -8.01 14.21
CA ILE A 229 -14.04 -7.43 13.18
C ILE A 229 -13.74 -8.50 12.15
N HIS A 230 -13.88 -8.14 10.89
CA HIS A 230 -13.54 -8.96 9.73
C HIS A 230 -12.47 -8.25 8.91
N GLU A 231 -11.67 -9.03 8.19
CA GLU A 231 -10.94 -8.50 7.04
C GLU A 231 -11.86 -8.40 5.82
N ILE A 232 -11.73 -7.35 5.04
CA ILE A 232 -12.43 -7.21 3.77
C ILE A 232 -11.63 -7.97 2.71
N ARG A 233 -12.24 -8.98 2.09
CA ARG A 233 -11.64 -9.70 0.95
C ARG A 233 -11.77 -8.87 -0.32
N ALA A 234 -12.99 -8.44 -0.63
CA ALA A 234 -13.28 -7.61 -1.79
C ALA A 234 -14.59 -6.83 -1.62
N VAL A 235 -14.77 -5.79 -2.44
CA VAL A 235 -16.05 -5.13 -2.62
C VAL A 235 -16.44 -5.17 -4.09
N VAL A 236 -17.62 -5.73 -4.37
CA VAL A 236 -18.19 -5.87 -5.70
C VAL A 236 -19.36 -4.90 -5.84
N LEU A 237 -19.36 -4.11 -6.91
CA LEU A 237 -20.46 -3.23 -7.28
C LEU A 237 -21.30 -3.96 -8.32
N VAL A 238 -22.58 -4.09 -8.02
CA VAL A 238 -23.57 -4.71 -8.89
C VAL A 238 -24.57 -3.63 -9.26
N GLU A 239 -24.62 -3.29 -10.54
CA GLU A 239 -25.57 -2.30 -11.02
C GLU A 239 -27.00 -2.81 -10.92
N LYS A 240 -27.93 -1.86 -11.00
CA LYS A 240 -29.37 -2.13 -11.02
C LYS A 240 -29.71 -3.21 -12.05
N ASP A 241 -30.64 -4.10 -11.69
CA ASP A 241 -31.12 -5.20 -12.52
C ASP A 241 -30.02 -6.18 -12.99
N PHE A 242 -28.88 -6.23 -12.28
CA PHE A 242 -27.70 -7.03 -12.66
C PHE A 242 -27.09 -6.66 -14.02
N ASN A 243 -27.33 -5.44 -14.53
CA ASN A 243 -26.87 -5.02 -15.86
C ASN A 243 -25.35 -5.08 -16.02
N GLN A 244 -24.62 -4.66 -14.99
CA GLN A 244 -23.16 -4.68 -14.98
C GLN A 244 -22.65 -5.05 -13.59
N THR A 245 -21.53 -5.76 -13.55
CA THR A 245 -20.77 -6.01 -12.32
C THR A 245 -19.35 -5.52 -12.49
N LYS A 246 -18.80 -4.91 -11.43
CA LYS A 246 -17.41 -4.48 -11.38
C LYS A 246 -16.85 -4.67 -9.98
N ILE A 247 -15.56 -4.95 -9.88
CA ILE A 247 -14.87 -4.96 -8.60
C ILE A 247 -14.50 -3.52 -8.25
N SER A 248 -14.92 -3.04 -7.07
CA SER A 248 -14.48 -1.75 -6.53
C SER A 248 -13.06 -1.84 -5.98
N TRP A 249 -12.79 -2.86 -5.16
CA TRP A 249 -11.45 -3.19 -4.71
C TRP A 249 -11.35 -4.69 -4.39
N ASN A 250 -10.18 -5.26 -4.65
CA ASN A 250 -9.82 -6.64 -4.32
C ASN A 250 -8.57 -6.58 -3.43
N ILE A 251 -8.70 -7.05 -2.20
CA ILE A 251 -7.62 -7.06 -1.20
C ILE A 251 -7.05 -8.48 -1.07
N SER A 252 -7.88 -9.52 -1.23
CA SER A 252 -7.45 -10.91 -1.06
C SER A 252 -6.59 -11.44 -2.21
N GLY A 253 -6.59 -10.78 -3.37
CA GLY A 253 -5.88 -11.25 -4.57
C GLY A 253 -6.57 -12.44 -5.25
N GLU A 254 -7.78 -12.81 -4.80
CA GLU A 254 -8.58 -13.88 -5.42
C GLU A 254 -9.00 -13.50 -6.85
N PRO A 255 -9.23 -14.49 -7.74
CA PRO A 255 -9.68 -14.22 -9.11
C PRO A 255 -10.97 -13.41 -9.16
N ALA A 256 -11.01 -12.39 -10.01
CA ALA A 256 -12.14 -11.47 -10.11
C ALA A 256 -13.47 -12.18 -10.40
N GLU A 257 -13.45 -13.17 -11.30
CA GLU A 257 -14.64 -13.95 -11.69
C GLU A 257 -15.24 -14.74 -10.52
N GLN A 258 -14.40 -15.27 -9.63
CA GLN A 258 -14.83 -16.01 -8.44
C GLN A 258 -15.54 -15.06 -7.46
N LEU A 259 -14.93 -13.91 -7.18
CA LEU A 259 -15.49 -12.89 -6.27
C LEU A 259 -16.82 -12.33 -6.80
N ILE A 260 -16.94 -12.08 -8.10
CA ILE A 260 -18.18 -11.62 -8.72
C ILE A 260 -19.27 -12.70 -8.59
N THR A 261 -18.92 -13.96 -8.86
CA THR A 261 -19.88 -15.08 -8.74
C THR A 261 -20.39 -15.23 -7.30
N GLU A 262 -19.49 -15.20 -6.32
CA GLU A 262 -19.83 -15.28 -4.89
C GLU A 262 -20.75 -14.11 -4.47
N ALA A 263 -20.45 -12.88 -4.89
CA ALA A 263 -21.28 -11.72 -4.60
C ALA A 263 -22.70 -11.85 -5.18
N LEU A 264 -22.82 -12.30 -6.43
CA LEU A 264 -24.11 -12.51 -7.09
C LEU A 264 -24.94 -13.62 -6.43
N GLU A 265 -24.31 -14.70 -6.00
CA GLU A 265 -24.97 -15.75 -5.23
C GLU A 265 -25.55 -15.22 -3.92
N HIS A 266 -24.79 -14.41 -3.19
CA HIS A 266 -25.25 -13.82 -1.93
C HIS A 266 -26.44 -12.88 -2.10
N ILE A 267 -26.51 -12.14 -3.21
CA ILE A 267 -27.70 -11.33 -3.55
C ILE A 267 -28.88 -12.27 -3.81
N ARG A 268 -28.72 -13.25 -4.70
CA ARG A 268 -29.81 -14.16 -5.13
C ARG A 268 -30.37 -15.01 -3.99
N LYS A 269 -29.52 -15.43 -3.04
CA LYS A 269 -29.93 -16.18 -1.84
C LYS A 269 -30.88 -15.40 -0.93
N ARG A 270 -30.98 -14.07 -1.08
CA ARG A 270 -31.73 -13.20 -0.17
C ARG A 270 -32.84 -12.44 -0.92
N PRO A 271 -34.12 -12.84 -0.78
CA PRO A 271 -35.23 -12.23 -1.49
C PRO A 271 -35.32 -10.70 -1.33
N GLY A 272 -34.99 -10.18 -0.13
CA GLY A 272 -34.95 -8.75 0.13
C GLY A 272 -33.95 -7.99 -0.75
N ARG A 273 -32.74 -8.55 -0.93
CA ARG A 273 -31.70 -7.95 -1.79
C ARG A 273 -31.99 -8.14 -3.28
N THR A 274 -32.58 -9.28 -3.65
CA THR A 274 -33.08 -9.52 -5.02
C THR A 274 -34.18 -8.54 -5.40
N ALA A 275 -35.04 -8.12 -4.47
CA ALA A 275 -36.01 -7.06 -4.73
C ALA A 275 -35.34 -5.68 -4.77
N GLU A 276 -34.43 -5.39 -3.85
CA GLU A 276 -33.74 -4.11 -3.73
C GLU A 276 -32.89 -3.75 -4.96
N ILE A 277 -32.19 -4.73 -5.55
CA ILE A 277 -31.35 -4.51 -6.74
C ILE A 277 -32.15 -4.06 -7.99
N THR A 278 -33.48 -4.30 -8.01
CA THR A 278 -34.36 -3.79 -9.07
C THR A 278 -34.70 -2.31 -8.92
N GLN A 279 -34.33 -1.69 -7.80
CA GLN A 279 -34.56 -0.27 -7.54
C GLN A 279 -33.27 0.53 -7.74
N PHE A 280 -32.16 0.02 -7.22
CA PHE A 280 -30.84 0.64 -7.29
C PHE A 280 -29.71 -0.39 -7.25
N GLY A 281 -28.50 0.01 -7.63
CA GLY A 281 -27.32 -0.86 -7.54
C GLY A 281 -26.93 -1.20 -6.10
N LEU A 282 -26.20 -2.28 -5.90
CA LEU A 282 -25.73 -2.74 -4.59
C LEU A 282 -24.20 -2.81 -4.54
N GLN A 283 -23.65 -2.49 -3.38
CA GLN A 283 -22.28 -2.76 -3.00
C GLN A 283 -22.27 -4.01 -2.11
N VAL A 284 -21.49 -5.01 -2.49
CA VAL A 284 -21.36 -6.28 -1.78
C VAL A 284 -19.96 -6.40 -1.21
N PHE A 285 -19.84 -6.31 0.11
CA PHE A 285 -18.61 -6.54 0.84
C PHE A 285 -18.49 -8.02 1.14
N LEU A 286 -17.52 -8.68 0.51
CA LEU A 286 -17.12 -10.05 0.84
C LEU A 286 -16.11 -9.96 1.99
N LEU A 287 -16.45 -10.55 3.12
CA LEU A 287 -15.68 -10.49 4.35
C LEU A 287 -14.98 -11.83 4.59
N GLY A 288 -13.83 -11.77 5.25
CA GLY A 288 -13.17 -12.93 5.84
C GLY A 288 -13.87 -13.35 7.14
N GLN A 289 -13.25 -14.30 7.83
CA GLN A 289 -13.76 -14.81 9.11
C GLN A 289 -13.96 -13.68 10.13
N GLY A 290 -15.13 -13.64 10.76
CA GLY A 290 -15.42 -12.72 11.85
C GLY A 290 -14.74 -13.11 13.15
N HIS A 291 -14.07 -12.15 13.77
CA HIS A 291 -13.46 -12.31 15.09
C HIS A 291 -14.20 -11.47 16.12
N ILE A 292 -14.71 -12.11 17.16
CA ILE A 292 -15.47 -11.46 18.23
C ILE A 292 -14.57 -10.46 18.97
N THR A 293 -15.11 -9.27 19.21
CA THR A 293 -14.50 -8.23 20.03
C THR A 293 -15.57 -7.48 20.83
N GLU A 294 -15.14 -6.56 21.67
CA GLU A 294 -16.01 -5.69 22.46
C GLU A 294 -15.45 -4.27 22.47
N PHE A 295 -15.39 -3.64 21.30
CA PHE A 295 -14.88 -2.27 21.19
C PHE A 295 -16.01 -1.27 21.43
N ILE A 296 -16.01 -0.63 22.59
CA ILE A 296 -17.17 0.02 23.20
C ILE A 296 -17.29 1.48 22.78
N LYS A 297 -18.46 1.87 22.27
CA LYS A 297 -18.86 3.27 22.14
C LYS A 297 -19.31 3.80 23.50
N ASP A 298 -18.41 4.48 24.18
CA ASP A 298 -18.58 5.03 25.52
C ASP A 298 -19.40 6.34 25.56
N SER A 299 -19.51 7.06 24.44
CA SER A 299 -20.33 8.27 24.36
C SER A 299 -21.85 8.00 24.51
N PRO A 300 -22.64 8.97 24.99
CA PRO A 300 -24.10 8.87 25.06
C PRO A 300 -24.76 8.55 23.71
N GLY A 301 -25.89 7.85 23.75
CA GLY A 301 -26.67 7.48 22.57
C GLY A 301 -26.02 6.43 21.66
N GLY A 302 -26.77 5.99 20.63
CA GLY A 302 -26.27 5.12 19.57
C GLY A 302 -25.30 5.83 18.62
N MET A 303 -24.93 5.16 17.53
CA MET A 303 -24.17 5.79 16.44
C MET A 303 -25.16 6.52 15.54
N TYR A 304 -25.06 7.85 15.49
CA TYR A 304 -25.95 8.69 14.67
C TYR A 304 -25.68 8.57 13.16
N GLN A 305 -24.43 8.31 12.79
CA GLN A 305 -24.03 8.08 11.41
C GLN A 305 -24.20 6.59 11.06
N SER A 306 -24.33 6.28 9.77
CA SER A 306 -24.37 4.89 9.30
C SER A 306 -23.05 4.13 9.60
N LYS A 307 -21.95 4.86 9.78
CA LYS A 307 -20.61 4.32 10.01
C LYS A 307 -19.67 5.30 10.71
N LYS A 308 -18.57 4.77 11.23
CA LYS A 308 -17.47 5.52 11.85
C LYS A 308 -16.14 4.93 11.41
N TYR A 309 -15.24 5.82 10.98
CA TYR A 309 -13.87 5.47 10.63
C TYR A 309 -12.94 5.63 11.83
N PHE A 310 -12.12 4.62 12.09
CA PHE A 310 -10.96 4.68 12.97
C PHE A 310 -9.70 4.57 12.14
N ARG A 311 -9.12 5.72 11.81
CA ARG A 311 -7.92 5.81 10.97
C ARG A 311 -6.71 5.34 11.78
N GLU A 312 -5.79 4.64 11.11
CA GLU A 312 -4.50 4.21 11.67
C GLU A 312 -4.59 3.31 12.92
N ILE A 313 -5.78 2.80 13.27
CA ILE A 313 -6.00 2.02 14.50
C ILE A 313 -5.14 0.77 14.55
N ALA A 314 -4.96 0.10 13.40
CA ALA A 314 -4.13 -1.08 13.32
C ALA A 314 -2.63 -0.74 13.40
N ALA A 315 -2.21 0.43 12.88
CA ALA A 315 -0.83 0.91 13.00
C ALA A 315 -0.48 1.27 14.45
N VAL A 316 -1.36 1.99 15.15
CA VAL A 316 -1.19 2.34 16.58
C VAL A 316 -1.05 1.10 17.44
N LEU A 317 -1.86 0.07 17.16
CA LEU A 317 -1.85 -1.20 17.88
C LEU A 317 -0.79 -2.19 17.36
N LYS A 318 -0.10 -1.87 16.26
CA LYS A 318 0.89 -2.72 15.58
C LYS A 318 0.35 -4.12 15.29
N VAL A 319 -0.84 -4.17 14.70
CA VAL A 319 -1.53 -5.42 14.33
C VAL A 319 -1.77 -5.48 12.83
N ASP A 320 -1.59 -6.68 12.26
CA ASP A 320 -1.73 -6.90 10.83
C ASP A 320 -2.90 -7.82 10.46
N THR A 321 -3.59 -8.41 11.44
CA THR A 321 -4.73 -9.32 11.21
C THR A 321 -6.01 -8.86 11.91
N ALA A 322 -7.17 -9.20 11.37
CA ALA A 322 -8.46 -8.92 12.00
C ALA A 322 -8.58 -9.61 13.37
N LYS A 323 -7.98 -10.80 13.52
CA LYS A 323 -7.96 -11.56 14.77
C LYS A 323 -7.20 -10.81 15.87
N ASP A 324 -6.02 -10.29 15.54
CA ASP A 324 -5.20 -9.55 16.50
C ASP A 324 -5.82 -8.19 16.81
N LEU A 325 -6.35 -7.49 15.80
CA LEU A 325 -7.09 -6.25 16.00
C LEU A 325 -8.32 -6.45 16.90
N ALA A 326 -9.09 -7.51 16.68
CA ALA A 326 -10.23 -7.86 17.54
C ALA A 326 -9.81 -8.16 18.99
N ARG A 327 -8.66 -8.82 19.18
CA ARG A 327 -8.10 -9.13 20.51
C ARG A 327 -7.69 -7.86 21.25
N GLU A 328 -6.92 -6.99 20.60
CA GLU A 328 -6.40 -5.76 21.21
C GLU A 328 -7.51 -4.74 21.51
N LEU A 329 -8.55 -4.69 20.68
CA LEU A 329 -9.69 -3.80 20.88
C LEU A 329 -10.73 -4.31 21.88
N LYS A 330 -10.57 -5.53 22.39
CA LYS A 330 -11.54 -6.13 23.33
C LYS A 330 -11.58 -5.34 24.64
N GLY A 331 -12.76 -4.80 24.96
CA GLY A 331 -13.00 -4.01 26.18
C GLY A 331 -12.51 -2.56 26.10
N LYS A 332 -11.88 -2.18 24.99
CA LYS A 332 -11.39 -0.81 24.77
C LYS A 332 -12.53 0.14 24.42
N LYS A 333 -12.33 1.44 24.67
CA LYS A 333 -13.32 2.48 24.38
C LYS A 333 -12.96 3.26 23.12
N TRP A 334 -13.98 3.72 22.40
CA TRP A 334 -13.79 4.56 21.21
C TRP A 334 -13.04 5.87 21.51
N SER A 335 -13.19 6.42 22.72
CA SER A 335 -12.47 7.61 23.17
C SER A 335 -10.95 7.45 23.25
N GLU A 336 -10.44 6.22 23.32
CA GLU A 336 -9.00 5.93 23.33
C GLU A 336 -8.35 6.06 21.94
N PHE A 337 -9.15 6.10 20.86
CA PHE A 337 -8.68 6.03 19.46
C PHE A 337 -9.34 7.10 18.56
N LYS A 338 -9.63 8.27 19.12
CA LYS A 338 -10.38 9.33 18.45
C LYS A 338 -9.57 10.15 17.46
#